data_AF-A0A2H0CPT1-F1
#
_entry.id   AF-A0A2H0CPT1-F1
#
_cell.length_a   1.000
_cell.length_b   1.000
_cell.length_c   1.000
_cell.angle_alpha   90.00
_cell.angle_beta   90.00
_cell.angle_gamma   90.00
#
_symmetry.space_group_name_H-M   'P 1'
#
loop_
_entity.id
_entity.type
_entity.pdbx_description
1 polymer ?
#
loop_
_entity_poly.entity_id
_entity_poly.type
_entity_poly.pdbx_seq_one_letter_code
_entity_poly.pdbx_strand_id
1 'polypeptide(L)'
;PLAIAFTGIWFKIYRVRLKKAQLGNTSSFMEYLALSIKKIMEMTMVFARITFVVPLFIIGVLSGFIPAYADANQDCPQQRNTLKAPKKIFKTKNPLRSTQINISAGQELYFQVRKELGCVRCHGPAGDGKGDMSAGLEPPPRNFSCAAMMNKIPDGQLFWIIKNGSANTAMYSYDKLKDKDVWQLVLFIRQFSKK
;
A
#
# COMPACT_ATOMS: atom_id res chain seq x y z
N PRO A 1 -27.11 -34.45 14.37
CA PRO A 1 -28.53 -34.25 14.76
C PRO A 1 -29.06 -32.80 14.70
N LEU A 2 -28.21 -31.76 14.65
CA LEU A 2 -28.62 -30.36 14.42
C LEU A 2 -28.57 -29.90 12.94
N ALA A 3 -27.94 -30.67 12.06
CA ALA A 3 -27.77 -30.31 10.64
C ALA A 3 -29.00 -30.57 9.74
N ILE A 4 -30.01 -31.29 10.24
CA ILE A 4 -31.20 -31.69 9.45
C ILE A 4 -32.38 -30.72 9.67
N ALA A 5 -32.40 -29.97 10.77
CA ALA A 5 -33.50 -29.05 11.08
C ALA A 5 -33.47 -27.73 10.28
N PHE A 6 -32.29 -27.30 9.81
CA PHE A 6 -32.15 -26.03 9.07
C PHE A 6 -32.55 -26.12 7.58
N THR A 7 -32.63 -27.32 7.00
CA THR A 7 -32.96 -27.49 5.58
C THR A 7 -34.48 -27.42 5.31
N GLY A 8 -35.32 -27.81 6.28
CA GLY A 8 -36.78 -27.90 6.11
C GLY A 8 -37.51 -26.55 6.06
N ILE A 9 -37.09 -25.57 6.86
CA ILE A 9 -37.74 -24.24 6.93
C ILE A 9 -37.39 -23.40 5.69
N TRP A 10 -36.16 -23.51 5.19
CA TRP A 10 -35.70 -22.80 3.99
C TRP A 10 -36.38 -23.30 2.71
N PHE A 11 -36.63 -24.60 2.59
CA PHE A 11 -37.31 -25.18 1.43
C PHE A 11 -38.75 -24.66 1.27
N LYS A 12 -39.43 -24.37 2.39
CA LYS A 12 -40.81 -23.85 2.41
C LYS A 12 -40.88 -22.38 1.98
N ILE A 13 -39.88 -21.57 2.35
CA ILE A 13 -39.75 -20.17 1.92
C ILE A 13 -39.41 -20.07 0.42
N TYR A 14 -38.58 -20.98 -0.10
CA TYR A 14 -38.20 -21.02 -1.51
C TYR A 14 -39.38 -21.33 -2.45
N ARG A 15 -40.29 -22.23 -2.03
CA ARG A 15 -41.45 -22.65 -2.84
C ARG A 15 -42.50 -21.55 -3.04
N VAL A 16 -42.65 -20.65 -2.06
CA VAL A 16 -43.60 -19.52 -2.13
C VAL A 16 -43.12 -18.45 -3.12
N ARG A 17 -41.80 -18.33 -3.34
CA ARG A 17 -41.21 -17.31 -4.23
C ARG A 17 -41.14 -17.74 -5.70
N LEU A 18 -41.16 -19.05 -5.98
CA LEU A 18 -41.17 -19.59 -7.34
C LEU A 18 -42.46 -19.28 -8.13
N LYS A 19 -43.62 -19.19 -7.46
CA LYS A 19 -44.89 -18.86 -8.14
C LYS A 19 -44.96 -17.42 -8.67
N LYS A 20 -44.08 -16.51 -8.22
CA LYS A 20 -44.00 -15.13 -8.73
C LYS A 20 -43.05 -14.94 -9.92
N ALA A 21 -42.23 -15.94 -10.26
CA ALA A 21 -41.24 -15.85 -11.33
C ALA A 21 -41.75 -16.27 -12.72
N GLN A 22 -43.04 -16.63 -12.83
CA GLN A 22 -43.64 -17.11 -14.08
C GLN A 22 -44.23 -16.00 -14.96
N LEU A 23 -43.90 -14.73 -14.69
CA LEU A 23 -44.29 -13.60 -15.52
C LEU A 23 -43.10 -12.65 -15.71
N GLY A 24 -42.43 -12.76 -16.88
CA GLY A 24 -41.71 -11.65 -17.49
C GLY A 24 -40.18 -11.72 -17.55
N ASN A 25 -39.68 -11.81 -18.80
CA ASN A 25 -38.38 -11.29 -19.28
C ASN A 25 -37.11 -12.12 -19.00
N THR A 26 -36.48 -12.60 -20.08
CA THR A 26 -35.24 -13.42 -20.12
C THR A 26 -33.99 -12.71 -19.59
N SER A 27 -33.99 -11.37 -19.53
CA SER A 27 -32.90 -10.57 -18.94
C SER A 27 -32.77 -10.77 -17.42
N SER A 28 -33.88 -11.01 -16.72
CA SER A 28 -33.90 -11.22 -15.26
C SER A 28 -33.27 -12.56 -14.84
N PHE A 29 -33.33 -13.57 -15.72
CA PHE A 29 -32.81 -14.90 -15.43
C PHE A 29 -31.28 -14.94 -15.39
N MET A 30 -30.61 -14.27 -16.33
CA MET A 30 -29.14 -14.21 -16.38
C MET A 30 -28.56 -13.38 -15.23
N GLU A 31 -29.25 -12.31 -14.84
CA GLU A 31 -28.87 -11.48 -13.68
C GLU A 31 -29.05 -12.24 -12.36
N TYR A 32 -30.15 -12.98 -12.23
CA TYR A 32 -30.40 -13.86 -11.09
C TYR A 32 -29.40 -15.02 -11.01
N LEU A 33 -29.03 -15.61 -12.16
CA LEU A 33 -28.02 -16.66 -12.26
C LEU A 33 -26.64 -16.12 -11.86
N ALA A 34 -26.25 -14.94 -12.34
CA ALA A 34 -24.98 -14.30 -11.97
C ALA A 34 -24.93 -13.97 -10.47
N LEU A 35 -26.01 -13.44 -9.90
CA LEU A 35 -26.10 -13.13 -8.47
C LEU A 35 -26.07 -14.42 -7.61
N SER A 36 -26.72 -15.48 -8.08
CA SER A 36 -26.73 -16.80 -7.42
C SER A 36 -25.36 -17.46 -7.47
N ILE A 37 -24.68 -17.44 -8.62
CA ILE A 37 -23.30 -17.94 -8.77
C ILE A 37 -22.33 -17.14 -7.90
N LYS A 38 -22.42 -15.80 -7.89
CA LYS A 38 -21.59 -14.95 -7.01
C LYS A 38 -21.79 -15.32 -5.54
N LYS A 39 -23.02 -15.53 -5.11
CA LYS A 39 -23.35 -15.90 -3.72
C LYS A 39 -22.88 -17.32 -3.37
N ILE A 40 -22.94 -18.25 -4.32
CA ILE A 40 -22.38 -19.60 -4.17
C ILE A 40 -20.85 -19.53 -4.08
N MET A 41 -20.19 -18.74 -4.92
CA MET A 41 -18.74 -18.53 -4.89
C MET A 41 -18.28 -17.87 -3.58
N GLU A 42 -19.01 -16.88 -3.06
CA GLU A 42 -18.70 -16.32 -1.75
C GLU A 42 -18.90 -17.34 -0.63
N MET A 43 -19.97 -18.13 -0.69
CA MET A 43 -20.23 -19.16 0.31
C MET A 43 -19.19 -20.27 0.30
N THR A 44 -18.72 -20.71 -0.88
CA THR A 44 -17.64 -21.71 -1.00
C THR A 44 -16.30 -21.14 -0.56
N MET A 45 -15.99 -19.87 -0.88
CA MET A 45 -14.77 -19.20 -0.39
C MET A 45 -14.77 -19.01 1.13
N VAL A 46 -15.92 -18.69 1.74
CA VAL A 46 -16.08 -18.59 3.20
C VAL A 46 -15.87 -19.96 3.85
N PHE A 47 -16.47 -21.02 3.29
CA PHE A 47 -16.29 -22.38 3.80
C PHE A 47 -14.83 -22.83 3.72
N ALA A 48 -14.16 -22.61 2.58
CA ALA A 48 -12.75 -22.94 2.39
C ALA A 48 -11.82 -22.18 3.37
N ARG A 49 -12.12 -20.92 3.69
CA ARG A 49 -11.37 -20.16 4.71
C ARG A 49 -11.53 -20.75 6.11
N ILE A 50 -12.74 -21.17 6.48
CA ILE A 50 -13.02 -21.75 7.80
C ILE A 50 -12.39 -23.15 7.92
N THR A 51 -12.46 -23.99 6.88
CA THR A 51 -11.97 -25.37 6.97
C THR A 51 -10.46 -25.51 6.77
N PHE A 52 -9.81 -24.62 6.00
CA PHE A 52 -8.39 -24.76 5.69
C PHE A 52 -7.50 -23.68 6.33
N VAL A 53 -7.94 -22.42 6.41
CA VAL A 53 -7.07 -21.32 6.88
C VAL A 53 -7.07 -21.21 8.40
N VAL A 54 -8.23 -21.33 9.04
CA VAL A 54 -8.34 -21.22 10.51
C VAL A 54 -7.56 -22.32 11.25
N PRO A 55 -7.60 -23.61 10.86
CA PRO A 55 -6.84 -24.65 11.54
C PRO A 55 -5.33 -24.49 11.36
N LEU A 56 -4.86 -24.07 10.18
CA LEU A 56 -3.44 -23.79 9.93
C LEU A 56 -2.92 -22.63 10.80
N PHE A 57 -3.76 -21.63 11.04
CA PHE A 57 -3.42 -20.52 11.94
C PHE A 57 -3.33 -20.99 13.40
N ILE A 58 -4.26 -21.83 13.86
CA ILE A 58 -4.23 -22.40 15.22
C ILE A 58 -3.04 -23.34 15.42
N ILE A 59 -2.71 -24.17 14.41
CA ILE A 59 -1.53 -25.06 14.44
C ILE A 59 -0.24 -24.25 14.44
N GLY A 60 -0.16 -23.15 13.67
CA GLY A 60 1.01 -22.25 13.69
C GLY A 60 1.24 -21.59 15.06
N VAL A 61 0.16 -21.18 15.74
CA VAL A 61 0.23 -20.58 17.08
C VAL A 61 0.64 -21.62 18.14
N LEU A 62 0.11 -22.85 18.08
CA LEU A 62 0.43 -23.91 19.05
C LEU A 62 1.83 -24.51 18.88
N SER A 63 2.36 -24.52 17.65
CA SER A 63 3.70 -25.04 17.34
C SER A 63 4.82 -24.03 17.59
N GLY A 64 4.51 -22.82 18.08
CA GLY A 64 5.48 -21.75 18.28
C GLY A 64 6.02 -21.17 16.96
N PHE A 65 5.45 -21.56 15.82
CA PHE A 65 5.67 -20.93 14.52
C PHE A 65 4.87 -19.62 14.47
N ILE A 66 5.29 -18.65 15.28
CA ILE A 66 4.96 -17.25 15.01
C ILE A 66 5.77 -16.91 13.76
N PRO A 67 5.16 -16.65 12.58
CA PRO A 67 5.91 -16.04 11.51
C PRO A 67 6.50 -14.76 12.09
N ALA A 68 7.83 -14.65 12.05
CA ALA A 68 8.53 -13.43 12.38
C ALA A 68 8.05 -12.37 11.38
N TYR A 69 6.93 -11.71 11.71
CA TYR A 69 6.58 -10.43 11.14
C TYR A 69 7.68 -9.50 11.63
N ALA A 70 8.76 -9.41 10.83
CA ALA A 70 9.88 -8.53 11.08
C ALA A 70 9.32 -7.13 11.36
N ASP A 71 9.49 -6.70 12.61
CA ASP A 71 9.05 -5.41 13.10
C ASP A 71 9.68 -4.32 12.22
N ALA A 72 8.81 -3.55 11.55
CA ALA A 72 9.19 -2.49 10.62
C ALA A 72 9.99 -1.36 11.26
N ASN A 73 10.05 -1.34 12.59
CA ASN A 73 10.68 -0.28 13.34
C ASN A 73 12.15 -0.54 13.70
N GLN A 74 12.68 -1.74 13.41
CA GLN A 74 13.92 -2.17 14.07
C GLN A 74 15.22 -1.59 13.46
N ASP A 75 15.15 -0.82 12.37
CA ASP A 75 16.33 -0.30 11.67
C ASP A 75 16.38 1.24 11.58
N CYS A 76 15.69 1.94 12.48
CA CYS A 76 15.77 3.41 12.62
C CYS A 76 16.77 3.79 13.73
N PRO A 77 17.82 4.60 13.47
CA PRO A 77 18.11 5.33 12.24
C PRO A 77 18.92 4.54 11.18
N GLN A 78 18.44 4.58 9.93
CA GLN A 78 19.12 3.97 8.78
C GLN A 78 20.34 4.80 8.34
N GLN A 79 21.51 4.47 8.88
CA GLN A 79 22.79 5.07 8.47
C GLN A 79 23.22 4.54 7.10
N ARG A 80 23.58 5.46 6.19
CA ARG A 80 24.04 5.11 4.83
C ARG A 80 25.11 6.08 4.37
N ASN A 81 26.07 5.59 3.60
CA ASN A 81 27.02 6.43 2.90
C ASN A 81 26.45 6.81 1.53
N THR A 82 25.73 7.92 1.45
CA THR A 82 25.21 8.47 0.19
C THR A 82 26.02 9.68 -0.24
N LEU A 83 26.25 9.84 -1.54
CA LEU A 83 26.88 11.03 -2.09
C LEU A 83 26.16 12.30 -1.62
N LYS A 84 26.94 13.30 -1.21
CA LYS A 84 26.43 14.59 -0.74
C LYS A 84 26.15 15.50 -1.93
N ALA A 85 25.03 16.21 -1.86
CA ALA A 85 24.70 17.24 -2.84
C ALA A 85 25.79 18.33 -2.89
N PRO A 86 25.96 19.00 -4.04
CA PRO A 86 26.84 20.17 -4.13
C PRO A 86 26.54 21.19 -3.05
N LYS A 87 27.59 21.81 -2.49
CA LYS A 87 27.50 22.71 -1.30
C LYS A 87 26.38 23.75 -1.40
N LYS A 88 26.15 24.31 -2.59
CA LYS A 88 25.07 25.28 -2.85
C LYS A 88 23.70 24.67 -2.61
N ILE A 89 23.38 23.55 -3.27
CA ILE A 89 22.09 22.87 -3.15
C ILE A 89 21.91 22.28 -1.76
N PHE A 90 22.96 21.67 -1.19
CA PHE A 90 22.90 21.05 0.14
C PHE A 90 22.42 22.02 1.25
N LYS A 91 22.80 23.29 1.16
CA LYS A 91 22.42 24.34 2.12
C LYS A 91 21.05 24.98 1.80
N THR A 92 20.48 24.72 0.63
CA THR A 92 19.19 25.27 0.23
C THR A 92 18.08 24.63 1.04
N LYS A 93 17.27 25.47 1.69
CA LYS A 93 15.99 25.07 2.28
C LYS A 93 14.92 25.05 1.20
N ASN A 94 13.83 24.34 1.44
CA ASN A 94 12.70 24.36 0.53
C ASN A 94 12.19 25.81 0.33
N PRO A 95 12.20 26.36 -0.90
CA PRO A 95 11.75 27.72 -1.16
C PRO A 95 10.21 27.85 -1.13
N LEU A 96 9.48 26.73 -1.22
CA LEU A 96 8.03 26.73 -1.16
C LEU A 96 7.55 26.70 0.28
N ARG A 97 6.51 27.48 0.58
CA ARG A 97 5.82 27.42 1.88
C ARG A 97 5.10 26.07 2.02
N SER A 98 5.13 25.50 3.22
CA SER A 98 4.44 24.25 3.60
C SER A 98 2.91 24.44 3.73
N THR A 99 2.26 24.90 2.67
CA THR A 99 0.79 25.04 2.59
C THR A 99 0.14 23.74 2.16
N GLN A 100 -1.16 23.58 2.46
CA GLN A 100 -1.92 22.40 2.05
C GLN A 100 -1.85 22.17 0.54
N ILE A 101 -1.94 23.24 -0.26
CA ILE A 101 -1.87 23.19 -1.73
C ILE A 101 -0.54 22.57 -2.19
N ASN A 102 0.59 23.01 -1.63
CA ASN A 102 1.90 22.49 -2.02
C ASN A 102 2.14 21.06 -1.54
N ILE A 103 1.65 20.72 -0.34
CA ILE A 103 1.76 19.37 0.20
C ILE A 103 0.90 18.39 -0.62
N SER A 104 -0.34 18.75 -0.94
CA SER A 104 -1.25 17.92 -1.74
C SER A 104 -0.73 17.70 -3.17
N ALA A 105 -0.11 18.71 -3.80
CA ALA A 105 0.54 18.52 -5.08
C ALA A 105 1.71 17.51 -5.01
N GLY A 106 2.53 17.60 -3.95
CA GLY A 106 3.60 16.62 -3.69
C GLY A 106 3.06 15.22 -3.41
N GLN A 107 1.93 15.12 -2.70
CA GLN A 107 1.24 13.86 -2.46
C GLN A 107 0.78 13.20 -3.75
N GLU A 108 0.12 13.96 -4.63
CA GLU A 108 -0.34 13.44 -5.93
C GLU A 108 0.82 12.87 -6.74
N LEU A 109 1.94 13.59 -6.82
CA LEU A 109 3.16 13.13 -7.49
C LEU A 109 3.74 11.85 -6.86
N TYR A 110 3.74 11.76 -5.53
CA TYR A 110 4.27 10.60 -4.81
C TYR A 110 3.49 9.32 -5.10
N PHE A 111 2.16 9.44 -5.19
CA PHE A 111 1.23 8.33 -5.44
C PHE A 111 0.97 8.07 -6.92
N GLN A 112 1.48 8.91 -7.82
CA GLN A 112 1.41 8.64 -9.25
C GLN A 112 2.19 7.36 -9.58
N VAL A 113 1.62 6.50 -10.44
CA VAL A 113 2.21 5.19 -10.81
C VAL A 113 2.51 5.12 -12.33
N ARG A 114 2.29 6.20 -13.08
CA ARG A 114 2.50 6.19 -14.54
C ARG A 114 3.95 6.50 -14.89
N LYS A 115 4.58 5.52 -15.56
CA LYS A 115 5.79 5.46 -16.43
C LYS A 115 7.10 6.15 -15.98
N GLU A 116 7.07 7.21 -15.19
CA GLU A 116 8.26 7.96 -14.77
C GLU A 116 8.17 8.45 -13.31
N LEU A 117 7.06 8.20 -12.63
CA LEU A 117 6.81 8.55 -11.22
C LEU A 117 6.12 7.36 -10.56
N GLY A 118 6.71 6.87 -9.47
CA GLY A 118 6.28 5.65 -8.78
C GLY A 118 6.87 5.56 -7.38
N CYS A 119 7.05 6.69 -6.69
CA CYS A 119 7.73 6.75 -5.40
C CYS A 119 7.10 5.78 -4.39
N VAL A 120 5.77 5.71 -4.36
CA VAL A 120 4.98 4.80 -3.51
C VAL A 120 5.30 3.31 -3.74
N ARG A 121 5.70 2.92 -4.95
CA ARG A 121 5.99 1.51 -5.28
C ARG A 121 7.21 0.99 -4.53
N CYS A 122 8.19 1.85 -4.28
CA CYS A 122 9.39 1.48 -3.51
C CYS A 122 9.28 1.95 -2.06
N HIS A 123 8.82 3.18 -1.82
CA HIS A 123 8.80 3.78 -0.49
C HIS A 123 7.54 3.46 0.33
N GLY A 124 6.52 2.88 -0.28
CA GLY A 124 5.27 2.48 0.37
C GLY A 124 4.30 3.64 0.63
N PRO A 125 2.99 3.36 0.84
CA PRO A 125 2.00 4.38 1.15
C PRO A 125 2.23 5.04 2.52
N ALA A 126 2.87 4.32 3.45
CA ALA A 126 3.26 4.81 4.77
C ALA A 126 4.60 5.54 4.77
N GLY A 127 5.34 5.55 3.65
CA GLY A 127 6.69 6.11 3.57
C GLY A 127 7.71 5.33 4.39
N ASP A 128 7.44 4.08 4.75
CA ASP A 128 8.26 3.22 5.61
C ASP A 128 9.33 2.44 4.84
N GLY A 129 9.40 2.61 3.52
CA GLY A 129 10.34 1.89 2.66
C GLY A 129 9.89 0.48 2.29
N LYS A 130 8.62 0.13 2.56
CA LYS A 130 8.04 -1.21 2.31
C LYS A 130 7.05 -1.22 1.15
N GLY A 131 7.37 -0.50 0.08
CA GLY A 131 6.58 -0.56 -1.15
C GLY A 131 6.65 -1.95 -1.79
N ASP A 132 5.72 -2.27 -2.68
CA ASP A 132 5.66 -3.60 -3.31
C ASP A 132 6.85 -3.93 -4.22
N MET A 133 7.63 -2.93 -4.62
CA MET A 133 8.91 -3.07 -5.33
C MET A 133 10.13 -2.96 -4.41
N SER A 134 9.97 -2.85 -3.08
CA SER A 134 11.10 -2.68 -2.16
C SER A 134 11.85 -3.99 -1.87
N ALA A 135 11.23 -5.14 -2.12
CA ALA A 135 11.77 -6.44 -1.80
C ALA A 135 13.04 -6.74 -2.60
N GLY A 136 14.11 -7.15 -1.92
CA GLY A 136 15.40 -7.51 -2.53
C GLY A 136 16.26 -6.32 -2.96
N LEU A 137 15.86 -5.08 -2.67
CA LEU A 137 16.70 -3.90 -2.94
C LEU A 137 17.76 -3.72 -1.85
N GLU A 138 19.02 -3.61 -2.26
CA GLU A 138 20.15 -3.34 -1.38
C GLU A 138 20.84 -2.02 -1.77
N PRO A 139 20.89 -1.01 -0.87
CA PRO A 139 20.15 -0.93 0.39
C PRO A 139 18.62 -0.79 0.16
N PRO A 140 17.77 -1.13 1.15
CA PRO A 140 16.33 -0.97 1.01
C PRO A 140 15.94 0.50 0.83
N PRO A 141 14.75 0.84 0.31
CA PRO A 141 14.28 2.22 0.26
C PRO A 141 14.31 2.89 1.64
N ARG A 142 14.59 4.20 1.68
CA ARG A 142 14.67 4.92 2.96
C ARG A 142 13.30 4.98 3.62
N ASN A 143 13.26 4.69 4.91
CA ASN A 143 12.12 4.92 5.79
C ASN A 143 12.03 6.42 6.13
N PHE A 144 11.02 7.09 5.59
CA PHE A 144 10.71 8.50 5.81
C PHE A 144 9.94 8.76 7.11
N SER A 145 9.36 7.75 7.76
CA SER A 145 8.70 7.89 9.08
C SER A 145 9.73 7.99 10.23
N CYS A 146 10.96 7.54 10.01
CA CYS A 146 12.06 7.63 10.97
C CYS A 146 12.52 9.09 11.18
N ALA A 147 11.86 9.83 12.09
CA ALA A 147 12.16 11.23 12.38
C ALA A 147 13.61 11.48 12.81
N ALA A 148 14.19 10.58 13.62
CA ALA A 148 15.57 10.67 14.10
C ALA A 148 16.60 10.71 12.95
N MET A 149 16.31 10.07 11.82
CA MET A 149 17.13 10.11 10.61
C MET A 149 16.73 11.26 9.69
N MET A 150 15.43 11.41 9.40
CA MET A 150 14.95 12.40 8.44
C MET A 150 15.27 13.83 8.87
N ASN A 151 15.20 14.15 10.17
CA ASN A 151 15.54 15.49 10.68
C ASN A 151 17.02 15.87 10.48
N LYS A 152 17.91 14.90 10.29
CA LYS A 152 19.34 15.12 10.03
C LYS A 152 19.68 15.34 8.56
N ILE A 153 18.76 14.98 7.64
CA ILE A 153 18.97 15.14 6.20
C ILE A 153 18.43 16.52 5.80
N PRO A 154 19.22 17.42 5.18
CA PRO A 154 18.71 18.71 4.71
C PRO A 154 17.74 18.59 3.53
N ASP A 155 16.84 19.55 3.36
CA ASP A 155 15.88 19.56 2.23
C ASP A 155 16.59 19.53 0.87
N GLY A 156 17.67 20.31 0.73
CA GLY A 156 18.49 20.32 -0.48
C GLY A 156 19.12 18.97 -0.81
N GLN A 157 19.45 18.15 0.19
CA GLN A 157 19.93 16.78 -0.04
C GLN A 157 18.80 15.89 -0.60
N LEU A 158 17.58 16.02 -0.07
CA LEU A 158 16.42 15.28 -0.58
C LEU A 158 16.10 15.69 -2.02
N PHE A 159 16.07 17.00 -2.30
CA PHE A 159 15.88 17.54 -3.64
C PHE A 159 16.92 16.98 -4.63
N TRP A 160 18.19 17.00 -4.24
CA TRP A 160 19.28 16.52 -5.09
C TRP A 160 19.18 15.02 -5.36
N ILE A 161 18.88 14.20 -4.36
CA ILE A 161 18.68 12.75 -4.53
C ILE A 161 17.49 12.49 -5.47
N ILE A 162 16.38 13.21 -5.37
CA ILE A 162 15.25 13.02 -6.29
C ILE A 162 15.69 13.36 -7.73
N LYS A 163 16.41 14.46 -7.92
CA LYS A 163 16.84 14.91 -9.25
C LYS A 163 17.97 14.11 -9.89
N ASN A 164 18.74 13.34 -9.11
CA ASN A 164 19.96 12.67 -9.59
C ASN A 164 19.99 11.17 -9.29
N GLY A 165 19.00 10.67 -8.53
CA GLY A 165 19.02 9.33 -7.95
C GLY A 165 19.99 9.21 -6.77
N SER A 166 20.16 7.99 -6.29
CA SER A 166 21.18 7.65 -5.29
C SER A 166 22.12 6.62 -5.90
N ALA A 167 23.38 7.00 -6.09
CA ALA A 167 24.42 6.14 -6.66
C ALA A 167 24.54 4.82 -5.88
N ASN A 168 24.80 3.73 -6.60
CA ASN A 168 24.90 2.36 -6.07
C ASN A 168 23.62 1.88 -5.35
N THR A 169 22.45 2.36 -5.77
CA THR A 169 21.14 1.91 -5.29
C THR A 169 20.16 1.80 -6.46
N ALA A 170 19.00 1.19 -6.23
CA ALA A 170 17.91 1.16 -7.23
C ALA A 170 17.15 2.49 -7.37
N MET A 171 17.48 3.52 -6.59
CA MET A 171 16.82 4.83 -6.68
C MET A 171 17.33 5.59 -7.91
N TYR A 172 16.52 5.60 -8.97
CA TYR A 172 16.81 6.27 -10.23
C TYR A 172 16.59 7.79 -10.15
N SER A 173 17.10 8.47 -11.18
CA SER A 173 17.02 9.93 -11.32
C SER A 173 15.66 10.38 -11.87
N TYR A 174 15.13 11.48 -11.34
CA TYR A 174 13.95 12.18 -11.83
C TYR A 174 14.32 13.58 -12.34
N ASP A 175 15.36 13.68 -13.15
CA ASP A 175 15.91 14.92 -13.72
C ASP A 175 14.90 15.70 -14.59
N LYS A 176 13.95 15.02 -15.23
CA LYS A 176 12.90 15.64 -16.04
C LYS A 176 11.81 16.35 -15.23
N LEU A 177 11.70 16.10 -13.92
CA LEU A 177 10.73 16.81 -13.08
C LEU A 177 11.11 18.28 -12.94
N LYS A 178 10.12 19.16 -12.96
CA LYS A 178 10.34 20.58 -12.70
C LYS A 178 10.78 20.75 -11.24
N ASP A 179 11.66 21.72 -10.98
CA ASP A 179 12.18 21.95 -9.63
C ASP A 179 11.07 22.22 -8.62
N LYS A 180 10.01 22.93 -9.04
CA LYS A 180 8.81 23.18 -8.22
C LYS A 180 8.18 21.86 -7.75
N ASP A 181 8.03 20.90 -8.64
CA ASP A 181 7.37 19.61 -8.36
C ASP A 181 8.23 18.79 -7.38
N VAL A 182 9.55 18.82 -7.54
CA VAL A 182 10.48 18.17 -6.60
C VAL A 182 10.44 18.83 -5.23
N TRP A 183 10.37 20.16 -5.15
CA TRP A 183 10.22 20.85 -3.87
C TRP A 183 8.86 20.53 -3.20
N GLN A 184 7.79 20.35 -3.97
CA GLN A 184 6.51 19.89 -3.44
C GLN A 184 6.59 18.44 -2.92
N LEU A 185 7.27 17.54 -3.65
CA LEU A 185 7.57 16.19 -3.17
C LEU A 185 8.34 16.20 -1.85
N VAL A 186 9.36 17.06 -1.71
CA VAL A 186 10.12 17.22 -0.45
C VAL A 186 9.19 17.66 0.68
N LEU A 187 8.27 18.62 0.46
CA LEU A 187 7.28 19.02 1.47
C LEU A 187 6.38 17.86 1.91
N PHE A 188 5.96 17.01 0.96
CA PHE A 188 5.14 15.84 1.26
C PHE A 188 5.92 14.75 2.00
N ILE A 189 7.15 14.42 1.56
CA ILE A 189 8.03 13.43 2.22
C ILE A 189 8.26 13.81 3.70
N ARG A 190 8.40 15.11 3.99
CA ARG A 190 8.54 15.61 5.37
C ARG A 190 7.32 15.34 6.26
N GLN A 191 6.14 15.05 5.70
CA GLN A 191 4.96 14.75 6.50
C GLN A 191 5.01 13.35 7.14
N PHE A 192 5.80 12.41 6.59
CA PHE A 192 5.89 11.06 7.15
C PHE A 192 6.55 11.03 8.54
N SER A 193 7.49 11.92 8.82
CA SER A 193 8.23 12.00 10.09
C SER A 193 7.64 12.97 11.12
N LYS A 194 6.52 13.62 10.80
CA LYS A 194 5.78 14.50 11.72
C LYS A 194 4.64 13.80 12.45
N LYS A 195 4.33 12.56 12.06
CA LYS A 195 3.25 11.76 12.63
C LYS A 195 3.62 11.20 13.99
#